data_AF-A0A4U6BTZ3-F1
#
_entry.id   AF-A0A4U6BTZ3-F1
#
_cell.length_a   1.000
_cell.length_b   1.000
_cell.length_c   1.000
_cell.angle_alpha   90.00
_cell.angle_beta   90.00
_cell.angle_gamma   90.00
#
_symmetry.space_group_name_H-M   'P 1'
#
loop_
_entity.id
_entity.type
_entity.pdbx_description
1 polymer ?
#
loop_
_entity_poly.entity_id
_entity_poly.type
_entity_poly.pdbx_seq_one_letter_code
_entity_poly.pdbx_strand_id
1 'polypeptide(L)'
;MAHHMTTLPFRFHISGLVLAALMIGASIIPAPAQTAATPADTADQAPKRKKMVERAAAIMKALGDASAKRGQKLPALADYYAAKADLKSIDPSAPEAPRAKKLLAAMQKNEREYVRKLGTNNIDAKLDSLAGNVEGRRKFAADTRKQMSRRGLSMDIGTSDEHETVLSIKYFKMDRPTVLSLARSGKIFDRARDLGFRSVIFTDGRLTWTYDVAANSFK
;
A
#
# COMPACT_ATOMS: atom_id res chain seq x y z
N MET A 1 66.27 22.66 -19.07
CA MET A 1 66.05 21.61 -20.09
C MET A 1 64.55 21.65 -20.43
N ALA A 2 64.12 22.50 -21.35
CA ALA A 2 64.05 22.32 -22.82
C ALA A 2 63.06 21.20 -23.24
N HIS A 3 61.83 21.59 -23.62
CA HIS A 3 61.19 21.51 -24.97
C HIS A 3 60.80 20.07 -25.39
N HIS A 4 59.56 19.72 -25.79
CA HIS A 4 58.70 20.18 -26.90
C HIS A 4 57.23 19.77 -26.62
N MET A 5 56.13 20.50 -26.89
CA MET A 5 55.56 21.14 -28.09
C MET A 5 55.10 20.21 -29.23
N THR A 6 53.78 20.11 -29.47
CA THR A 6 53.09 20.07 -30.80
C THR A 6 51.55 20.04 -30.60
N THR A 7 50.80 21.15 -30.73
CA THR A 7 50.06 21.77 -31.88
C THR A 7 48.90 21.00 -32.56
N LEU A 8 47.68 21.49 -32.29
CA LEU A 8 46.48 21.83 -33.12
C LEU A 8 46.48 21.60 -34.66
N PRO A 9 45.32 21.39 -35.34
CA PRO A 9 44.37 22.48 -35.73
C PRO A 9 42.85 22.12 -35.70
N PHE A 10 41.96 23.03 -35.30
CA PHE A 10 41.19 24.02 -36.10
C PHE A 10 40.29 23.46 -37.24
N ARG A 11 38.97 23.75 -37.17
CA ARG A 11 38.22 24.43 -38.24
C ARG A 11 36.80 24.85 -37.81
N PHE A 12 36.61 26.17 -37.78
CA PHE A 12 35.34 26.87 -37.97
C PHE A 12 34.78 26.62 -39.38
N HIS A 13 33.47 26.66 -39.57
CA HIS A 13 32.86 27.41 -40.68
C HIS A 13 31.38 27.80 -40.40
N ILE A 14 31.12 29.08 -40.65
CA ILE A 14 29.85 29.80 -40.65
C ILE A 14 29.20 29.62 -42.03
N SER A 15 27.85 29.68 -42.11
CA SER A 15 26.98 30.13 -43.23
C SER A 15 25.73 29.24 -43.28
N GLY A 16 24.51 29.70 -43.53
CA GLY A 16 24.06 30.99 -44.01
C GLY A 16 22.54 31.10 -43.85
N LEU A 17 22.11 32.34 -43.83
CA LEU A 17 20.74 32.82 -43.80
C LEU A 17 20.14 32.63 -45.21
N VAL A 18 18.99 31.96 -45.34
CA VAL A 18 18.16 32.07 -46.55
C VAL A 18 16.74 32.44 -46.12
N LEU A 19 16.46 33.72 -46.36
CA LEU A 19 15.14 34.33 -46.41
C LEU A 19 14.47 33.88 -47.72
N ALA A 20 13.28 33.29 -47.65
CA ALA A 20 12.41 33.10 -48.82
C ALA A 20 11.01 33.61 -48.48
N ALA A 21 10.60 34.63 -49.22
CA ALA A 21 9.31 35.29 -49.13
C ALA A 21 8.29 34.68 -50.10
N LEU A 22 7.02 34.83 -49.70
CA LEU A 22 5.80 34.95 -50.51
C LEU A 22 5.40 33.76 -51.41
N MET A 23 4.19 33.22 -51.19
CA MET A 23 3.13 33.19 -52.22
C MET A 23 1.75 32.96 -51.59
N ILE A 24 0.79 33.69 -52.14
CA ILE A 24 -0.65 33.73 -51.83
C ILE A 24 -1.34 32.49 -52.41
N GLY A 25 -2.32 31.93 -51.69
CA GLY A 25 -3.22 30.90 -52.21
C GLY A 25 -4.41 30.67 -51.30
N ALA A 26 -5.53 31.34 -51.59
CA ALA A 26 -6.81 31.08 -50.96
C ALA A 26 -7.32 29.68 -51.36
N SER A 27 -7.73 28.88 -50.38
CA SER A 27 -8.70 27.81 -50.57
C SER A 27 -9.46 27.61 -49.26
N ILE A 28 -10.70 28.11 -49.28
CA ILE A 28 -11.72 27.88 -48.27
C ILE A 28 -12.09 26.40 -48.38
N ILE A 29 -11.67 25.59 -47.41
CA ILE A 29 -12.25 24.27 -47.18
C ILE A 29 -13.11 24.43 -45.92
N PRO A 30 -14.44 24.24 -45.99
CA PRO A 30 -15.23 24.16 -44.77
C PRO A 30 -14.74 22.94 -43.99
N ALA A 31 -14.25 23.19 -42.77
CA ALA A 31 -13.94 22.13 -41.83
C ALA A 31 -15.21 21.28 -41.65
N PRO A 32 -15.13 19.93 -41.75
CA PRO A 32 -16.25 19.09 -41.37
C PRO A 32 -16.58 19.41 -39.91
N ALA A 33 -17.84 19.73 -39.65
CA ALA A 33 -18.36 19.88 -38.32
C ALA A 33 -17.89 18.68 -37.49
N GLN A 34 -17.03 18.93 -36.50
CA GLN A 34 -16.80 18.00 -35.41
C GLN A 34 -18.13 17.89 -34.68
N THR A 35 -18.95 16.92 -35.10
CA THR A 35 -19.97 16.35 -34.25
C THR A 35 -19.23 15.87 -33.01
N ALA A 36 -19.32 16.65 -31.94
CA ALA A 36 -18.88 16.24 -30.63
C ALA A 36 -19.58 14.90 -30.36
N ALA A 37 -18.84 13.82 -30.48
CA ALA A 37 -19.27 12.52 -30.00
C ALA A 37 -19.43 12.69 -28.49
N THR A 38 -20.66 12.97 -28.07
CA THR A 38 -21.05 12.89 -26.68
C THR A 38 -20.64 11.50 -26.20
N PRO A 39 -19.78 11.36 -25.19
CA PRO A 39 -19.36 10.05 -24.74
C PRO A 39 -20.55 9.40 -24.04
N ALA A 40 -21.29 8.57 -24.78
CA ALA A 40 -22.42 7.79 -24.28
C ALA A 40 -21.99 6.83 -23.15
N ASP A 41 -20.69 6.59 -23.00
CA ASP A 41 -20.10 5.73 -21.95
C ASP A 41 -19.98 6.43 -20.58
N THR A 42 -20.06 7.77 -20.52
CA THR A 42 -19.90 8.52 -19.26
C THR A 42 -21.19 8.65 -18.45
N ALA A 43 -22.35 8.64 -19.14
CA ALA A 43 -23.67 8.85 -18.55
C ALA A 43 -24.14 7.63 -17.73
N ASP A 44 -23.93 6.42 -18.24
CA ASP A 44 -24.42 5.18 -17.60
C ASP A 44 -23.59 4.76 -16.38
N GLN A 45 -22.37 5.28 -16.28
CA GLN A 45 -21.50 5.08 -15.12
C GLN A 45 -21.73 6.13 -14.00
N ALA A 46 -22.40 7.25 -14.28
CA ALA A 46 -22.63 8.29 -13.28
C ALA A 46 -23.42 7.81 -12.04
N PRO A 47 -24.49 7.00 -12.17
CA PRO A 47 -25.20 6.44 -11.01
C PRO A 47 -24.32 5.51 -10.17
N LYS A 48 -23.44 4.73 -10.80
CA LYS A 48 -22.53 3.80 -10.12
C LYS A 48 -21.45 4.57 -9.33
N ARG A 49 -20.81 5.57 -9.94
CA ARG A 49 -19.81 6.43 -9.28
C ARG A 49 -20.40 7.16 -8.07
N LYS A 50 -21.62 7.69 -8.19
CA LYS A 50 -22.32 8.33 -7.07
C LYS A 50 -22.52 7.37 -5.91
N LYS A 51 -22.99 6.14 -6.16
CA LYS A 51 -23.15 5.10 -5.13
C LYS A 51 -21.83 4.73 -4.45
N MET A 52 -20.73 4.66 -5.21
CA MET A 52 -19.39 4.39 -4.66
C MET A 52 -18.94 5.50 -3.68
N VAL A 53 -19.14 6.76 -4.07
CA VAL A 53 -18.84 7.93 -3.22
C VAL A 53 -19.73 7.97 -1.98
N GLU A 54 -21.02 7.68 -2.11
CA GLU A 54 -21.97 7.63 -1.00
C GLU A 54 -21.63 6.52 0.00
N ARG A 55 -21.28 5.32 -0.48
CA ARG A 55 -20.84 4.21 0.38
C ARG A 55 -19.60 4.60 1.18
N ALA A 56 -18.60 5.20 0.54
CA ALA A 56 -17.40 5.66 1.23
C ALA A 56 -17.71 6.76 2.27
N ALA A 57 -18.61 7.69 1.94
CA ALA A 57 -19.07 8.71 2.88
C ALA A 57 -19.81 8.10 4.08
N ALA A 58 -20.66 7.11 3.87
CA ALA A 58 -21.37 6.40 4.93
C ALA A 58 -20.42 5.67 5.88
N ILE A 59 -19.38 5.02 5.33
CA ILE A 59 -18.33 4.36 6.13
C ILE A 59 -17.57 5.38 6.99
N MET A 60 -17.17 6.51 6.40
CA MET A 60 -16.47 7.56 7.15
C MET A 60 -17.35 8.18 8.24
N LYS A 61 -18.66 8.33 7.97
CA LYS A 61 -19.63 8.77 8.97
C LYS A 61 -19.76 7.75 10.10
N ALA A 62 -19.94 6.47 9.80
CA ALA A 62 -20.03 5.41 10.79
C ALA A 62 -18.78 5.31 11.67
N LEU A 63 -17.58 5.52 11.08
CA LEU A 63 -16.33 5.61 11.84
C LEU A 63 -16.30 6.82 12.78
N GLY A 64 -16.77 7.98 12.31
CA GLY A 64 -16.91 9.17 13.15
C GLY A 64 -17.89 8.95 14.31
N ASP A 65 -19.08 8.42 14.02
CA ASP A 65 -20.13 8.15 15.00
C ASP A 65 -19.67 7.13 16.04
N ALA A 66 -18.97 6.07 15.62
CA ALA A 66 -18.38 5.08 16.51
C ALA A 66 -17.22 5.62 17.36
N SER A 67 -16.47 6.60 16.87
CA SER A 67 -15.47 7.28 17.67
C SER A 67 -16.07 8.21 18.72
N ALA A 68 -17.26 8.76 18.45
CA ALA A 68 -17.94 9.73 19.32
C ALA A 68 -18.83 9.08 20.39
N LYS A 69 -19.42 7.90 20.11
CA LYS A 69 -20.35 7.20 21.01
C LYS A 69 -19.95 5.74 21.22
N ARG A 70 -19.66 5.36 22.48
CA ARG A 70 -19.41 3.95 22.85
C ARG A 70 -20.64 3.08 22.52
N GLY A 71 -20.41 1.90 21.93
CA GLY A 71 -21.44 0.92 21.61
C GLY A 71 -21.95 0.94 20.17
N GLN A 72 -21.51 1.90 19.34
CA GLN A 72 -21.85 1.92 17.92
C GLN A 72 -21.09 0.85 17.13
N LYS A 73 -21.77 0.24 16.16
CA LYS A 73 -21.20 -0.82 15.32
C LYS A 73 -20.19 -0.25 14.35
N LEU A 74 -18.95 -0.71 14.43
CA LEU A 74 -17.91 -0.36 13.46
C LEU A 74 -18.20 -0.98 12.09
N PRO A 75 -17.93 -0.26 10.99
CA PRO A 75 -18.01 -0.85 9.67
C PRO A 75 -17.00 -2.00 9.53
N ALA A 76 -17.34 -3.01 8.73
CA ALA A 76 -16.45 -4.13 8.50
C ALA A 76 -15.20 -3.66 7.73
N LEU A 77 -14.05 -4.24 8.08
CA LEU A 77 -12.77 -3.89 7.46
C LEU A 77 -12.76 -4.16 5.94
N ALA A 78 -13.47 -5.20 5.50
CA ALA A 78 -13.64 -5.50 4.08
C ALA A 78 -14.37 -4.36 3.34
N ASP A 79 -15.46 -3.85 3.90
CA ASP A 79 -16.24 -2.75 3.31
C ASP A 79 -15.41 -1.46 3.22
N TYR A 80 -14.58 -1.21 4.25
CA TYR A 80 -13.66 -0.08 4.27
C TYR A 80 -12.65 -0.12 3.11
N TYR A 81 -11.97 -1.25 2.92
CA TYR A 81 -10.99 -1.37 1.82
C TYR A 81 -11.65 -1.44 0.44
N ALA A 82 -12.83 -2.05 0.34
CA ALA A 82 -13.62 -2.03 -0.90
C ALA A 82 -14.00 -0.59 -1.28
N ALA A 83 -14.49 0.22 -0.33
CA ALA A 83 -14.78 1.63 -0.57
C ALA A 83 -13.54 2.45 -0.97
N LYS A 84 -12.38 2.17 -0.36
CA LYS A 84 -11.13 2.83 -0.76
C LYS A 84 -10.69 2.45 -2.17
N ALA A 85 -10.84 1.18 -2.57
CA ALA A 85 -10.53 0.73 -3.92
C ALA A 85 -11.46 1.39 -4.95
N ASP A 86 -12.76 1.42 -4.66
CA ASP A 86 -13.78 2.07 -5.48
C ASP A 86 -13.49 3.57 -5.67
N LEU A 87 -13.10 4.28 -4.61
CA LEU A 87 -12.74 5.70 -4.75
C LEU A 87 -11.50 5.92 -5.63
N LYS A 88 -10.57 4.96 -5.71
CA LYS A 88 -9.40 5.04 -6.59
C LYS A 88 -9.73 4.75 -8.05
N SER A 89 -10.79 3.98 -8.31
CA SER A 89 -11.19 3.63 -9.68
C SER A 89 -12.08 4.69 -10.34
N ILE A 90 -12.45 5.76 -9.63
CA ILE A 90 -13.18 6.89 -10.20
C ILE A 90 -12.23 7.69 -11.10
N ASP A 91 -12.64 7.91 -12.34
CA ASP A 91 -11.90 8.71 -13.32
C ASP A 91 -11.62 10.13 -12.76
N PRO A 92 -10.37 10.62 -12.82
CA PRO A 92 -10.00 11.97 -12.35
C PRO A 92 -10.78 13.12 -13.01
N SER A 93 -11.31 12.92 -14.21
CA SER A 93 -12.07 13.88 -15.01
C SER A 93 -13.58 13.81 -14.73
N ALA A 94 -14.03 12.84 -13.94
CA ALA A 94 -15.44 12.71 -13.57
C ALA A 94 -15.90 13.84 -12.63
N PRO A 95 -17.17 14.27 -12.69
CA PRO A 95 -17.70 15.30 -11.80
C PRO A 95 -17.66 14.88 -10.32
N GLU A 96 -17.65 13.58 -10.03
CA GLU A 96 -17.50 13.05 -8.67
C GLU A 96 -16.05 13.04 -8.16
N ALA A 97 -15.04 13.24 -9.02
CA ALA A 97 -13.63 13.09 -8.71
C ALA A 97 -13.13 13.99 -7.56
N PRO A 98 -13.52 15.28 -7.46
CA PRO A 98 -13.10 16.13 -6.34
C PRO A 98 -13.58 15.59 -4.99
N ARG A 99 -14.83 15.08 -4.95
CA ARG A 99 -15.41 14.49 -3.75
C ARG A 99 -14.78 13.15 -3.41
N ALA A 100 -14.52 12.31 -4.41
CA ALA A 100 -13.82 11.05 -4.25
C ALA A 100 -12.40 11.25 -3.69
N LYS A 101 -11.64 12.21 -4.25
CA LYS A 101 -10.30 12.57 -3.78
C LYS A 101 -10.31 13.04 -2.33
N LYS A 102 -11.27 13.88 -1.95
CA LYS A 102 -11.43 14.36 -0.56
C LYS A 102 -11.72 13.20 0.41
N LEU A 103 -12.62 12.28 0.04
CA LEU A 103 -12.93 11.11 0.87
C LEU A 103 -11.74 10.15 0.96
N LEU A 104 -11.03 9.92 -0.14
CA LEU A 104 -9.83 9.08 -0.15
C LEU A 104 -8.75 9.66 0.78
N ALA A 105 -8.52 10.97 0.72
CA ALA A 105 -7.59 11.66 1.61
C ALA A 105 -8.03 11.56 3.08
N ALA A 106 -9.33 11.65 3.36
CA ALA A 106 -9.88 11.50 4.71
C ALA A 106 -9.72 10.06 5.24
N MET A 107 -9.95 9.05 4.41
CA MET A 107 -9.71 7.64 4.74
C MET A 107 -8.22 7.40 5.02
N GLN A 108 -7.33 7.89 4.16
CA GLN A 108 -5.88 7.81 4.38
C GLN A 108 -5.45 8.55 5.64
N LYS A 109 -6.05 9.71 5.94
CA LYS A 109 -5.79 10.45 7.18
C LYS A 109 -6.25 9.65 8.40
N ASN A 110 -7.42 9.02 8.34
CA ASN A 110 -7.92 8.17 9.41
C ASN A 110 -7.01 6.95 9.64
N GLU A 111 -6.51 6.32 8.57
CA GLU A 111 -5.48 5.26 8.68
C GLU A 111 -4.22 5.79 9.37
N ARG A 112 -3.71 6.94 8.94
CA ARG A 112 -2.55 7.57 9.57
C ARG A 112 -2.81 7.94 11.02
N GLU A 113 -4.01 8.42 11.36
CA GLU A 113 -4.38 8.74 12.74
C GLU A 113 -4.59 7.49 13.58
N TYR A 114 -5.11 6.41 13.01
CA TYR A 114 -5.22 5.11 13.67
C TYR A 114 -3.82 4.55 13.96
N VAL A 115 -2.94 4.54 12.96
CA VAL A 115 -1.51 4.18 13.12
C VAL A 115 -0.82 5.12 14.10
N ARG A 116 -1.11 6.43 14.07
CA ARG A 116 -0.55 7.39 15.01
C ARG A 116 -1.04 7.11 16.41
N LYS A 117 -2.35 6.99 16.65
CA LYS A 117 -2.92 6.76 18.00
C LYS A 117 -2.52 5.39 18.57
N LEU A 118 -2.43 4.35 17.75
CA LEU A 118 -1.90 3.05 18.18
C LEU A 118 -0.37 3.03 18.30
N GLY A 119 0.34 3.77 17.46
CA GLY A 119 1.78 3.95 17.49
C GLY A 119 2.27 4.97 18.53
N THR A 120 1.37 5.75 19.13
CA THR A 120 1.66 6.63 20.29
C THR A 120 1.63 5.83 21.60
N ASN A 121 1.02 4.64 21.61
CA ASN A 121 1.48 3.63 22.54
C ASN A 121 2.82 3.20 21.99
N ASN A 122 3.89 3.54 22.68
CA ASN A 122 5.28 3.34 22.28
C ASN A 122 5.53 1.84 22.04
N ILE A 123 5.10 1.30 20.89
CA ILE A 123 5.10 -0.13 20.62
C ILE A 123 6.54 -0.61 20.67
N ASP A 124 7.47 0.17 20.10
CA ASP A 124 8.89 -0.09 20.26
C ASP A 124 9.30 -0.13 21.73
N ALA A 125 8.95 0.85 22.57
CA ALA A 125 9.28 0.76 24.00
C ALA A 125 8.57 -0.40 24.74
N LYS A 126 7.37 -0.80 24.31
CA LYS A 126 6.70 -2.00 24.84
C LYS A 126 7.47 -3.26 24.42
N LEU A 127 7.88 -3.37 23.15
CA LEU A 127 8.68 -4.48 22.65
C LEU A 127 10.05 -4.50 23.34
N ASP A 128 10.67 -3.35 23.57
CA ASP A 128 11.92 -3.18 24.33
C ASP A 128 11.76 -3.67 25.77
N SER A 129 10.66 -3.30 26.44
CA SER A 129 10.36 -3.78 27.79
C SER A 129 10.19 -5.31 27.86
N LEU A 130 9.89 -5.94 26.72
CA LEU A 130 9.73 -7.38 26.57
C LEU A 130 10.98 -8.07 26.01
N ALA A 131 12.10 -7.35 25.83
CA ALA A 131 13.34 -7.91 25.28
C ALA A 131 13.84 -9.11 26.10
N GLY A 132 13.64 -9.13 27.43
CA GLY A 132 14.01 -10.25 28.30
C GLY A 132 13.15 -11.51 28.15
N ASN A 133 12.01 -11.47 27.43
CA ASN A 133 11.08 -12.60 27.31
C ASN A 133 11.51 -13.64 26.25
N VAL A 134 12.77 -14.07 26.30
CA VAL A 134 13.34 -15.04 25.34
C VAL A 134 12.64 -16.39 25.43
N GLU A 135 12.41 -16.88 26.65
CA GLU A 135 11.78 -18.20 26.87
C GLU A 135 10.32 -18.23 26.39
N GLY A 136 9.55 -17.17 26.65
CA GLY A 136 8.17 -17.07 26.18
C GLY A 136 8.07 -17.09 24.65
N ARG A 137 9.01 -16.43 23.96
CA ARG A 137 9.10 -16.44 22.49
C ARG A 137 9.44 -17.83 21.94
N ARG A 138 10.44 -18.50 22.51
CA ARG A 138 10.80 -19.89 22.13
C ARG A 138 9.66 -20.86 22.37
N LYS A 139 9.02 -20.79 23.55
CA LYS A 139 7.86 -21.63 23.91
C LYS A 139 6.72 -21.42 22.93
N PHE A 140 6.41 -20.18 22.58
CA PHE A 140 5.37 -19.88 21.60
C PHE A 140 5.66 -20.48 20.22
N ALA A 141 6.89 -20.37 19.72
CA ALA A 141 7.27 -20.99 18.45
C ALA A 141 7.11 -22.52 18.50
N ALA A 142 7.60 -23.15 19.57
CA ALA A 142 7.49 -24.61 19.76
C ALA A 142 6.03 -25.08 19.87
N ASP A 143 5.21 -24.38 20.66
CA ASP A 143 3.78 -24.71 20.82
C ASP A 143 3.02 -24.51 19.51
N THR A 144 3.32 -23.44 18.77
CA THR A 144 2.72 -23.18 17.45
C THR A 144 3.11 -24.28 16.46
N ARG A 145 4.39 -24.68 16.42
CA ARG A 145 4.87 -25.80 15.60
C ARG A 145 4.11 -27.09 15.92
N LYS A 146 3.96 -27.41 17.21
CA LYS A 146 3.23 -28.59 17.68
C LYS A 146 1.75 -28.54 17.29
N GLN A 147 1.11 -27.37 17.40
CA GLN A 147 -0.28 -27.18 17.00
C GLN A 147 -0.47 -27.35 15.49
N MET A 148 0.43 -26.81 14.66
CA MET A 148 0.35 -26.96 13.21
C MET A 148 0.59 -28.41 12.78
N SER A 149 1.56 -29.09 13.39
CA SER A 149 1.80 -30.51 13.16
C SER A 149 0.58 -31.37 13.51
N ARG A 150 -0.11 -31.09 14.62
CA ARG A 150 -1.37 -31.76 14.99
C ARG A 150 -2.51 -31.53 13.98
N ARG A 151 -2.44 -30.46 13.20
CA ARG A 151 -3.37 -30.14 12.11
C ARG A 151 -2.94 -30.74 10.76
N GLY A 152 -1.91 -31.59 10.75
CA GLY A 152 -1.34 -32.17 9.53
C GLY A 152 -0.48 -31.20 8.71
N LEU A 153 -0.13 -30.03 9.26
CA LEU A 153 0.73 -29.06 8.60
C LEU A 153 2.17 -29.22 9.10
N SER A 154 3.03 -29.76 8.25
CA SER A 154 4.47 -29.81 8.51
C SER A 154 5.08 -28.44 8.23
N MET A 155 5.06 -27.58 9.24
CA MET A 155 5.64 -26.25 9.22
C MET A 155 6.88 -26.24 10.10
N ASP A 156 7.94 -25.59 9.63
CA ASP A 156 9.09 -25.29 10.47
C ASP A 156 8.87 -23.90 11.08
N ILE A 157 8.82 -23.85 12.41
CA ILE A 157 8.55 -22.63 13.16
C ILE A 157 9.61 -22.51 14.23
N GLY A 158 10.29 -21.38 14.22
CA GLY A 158 11.39 -21.10 15.13
C GLY A 158 11.53 -19.61 15.37
N THR A 159 12.43 -19.29 16.27
CA THR A 159 12.83 -17.92 16.54
C THR A 159 14.27 -17.72 16.07
N SER A 160 14.66 -16.48 15.81
CA SER A 160 16.02 -16.13 15.40
C SER A 160 16.40 -14.77 15.96
N ASP A 161 17.69 -14.45 15.85
CA ASP A 161 18.41 -13.33 16.50
C ASP A 161 18.86 -13.61 17.95
N GLU A 162 19.71 -12.74 18.50
CA GLU A 162 20.30 -12.86 19.85
C GLU A 162 19.26 -12.85 20.98
N HIS A 163 18.13 -12.18 20.75
CA HIS A 163 17.02 -12.03 21.70
C HIS A 163 15.77 -12.82 21.26
N GLU A 164 15.87 -13.67 20.25
CA GLU A 164 14.75 -14.43 19.67
C GLU A 164 13.57 -13.53 19.24
N THR A 165 13.80 -12.29 18.80
CA THR A 165 12.73 -11.32 18.48
C THR A 165 12.18 -11.44 17.07
N VAL A 166 12.76 -12.30 16.24
CA VAL A 166 12.24 -12.66 14.92
C VAL A 166 11.55 -14.02 14.98
N LEU A 167 10.26 -14.08 14.64
CA LEU A 167 9.53 -15.34 14.47
C LEU A 167 9.60 -15.78 13.02
N SER A 168 10.20 -16.94 12.75
CA SER A 168 10.27 -17.53 11.42
C SER A 168 9.23 -18.65 11.27
N ILE A 169 8.44 -18.59 10.21
CA ILE A 169 7.41 -19.58 9.86
C ILE A 169 7.65 -20.02 8.42
N LYS A 170 8.19 -21.23 8.26
CA LYS A 170 8.50 -21.82 6.97
C LYS A 170 7.50 -22.93 6.63
N TYR A 171 6.93 -22.84 5.43
CA TYR A 171 6.01 -23.83 4.91
C TYR A 171 6.09 -23.91 3.38
N PHE A 172 6.13 -25.11 2.81
CA PHE A 172 6.36 -25.28 1.37
C PHE A 172 5.27 -24.70 0.46
N LYS A 173 4.05 -24.47 0.97
CA LYS A 173 2.95 -23.77 0.28
C LYS A 173 2.67 -22.41 0.91
N MET A 174 3.70 -21.73 1.39
CA MET A 174 3.54 -20.37 1.89
C MET A 174 3.35 -19.44 0.70
N ASP A 175 2.10 -19.11 0.37
CA ASP A 175 1.75 -18.06 -0.59
C ASP A 175 1.09 -16.88 0.13
N ARG A 176 0.94 -15.74 -0.56
CA ARG A 176 0.40 -14.52 0.06
C ARG A 176 -1.02 -14.72 0.66
N PRO A 177 -1.97 -15.40 -0.01
CA PRO A 177 -3.25 -15.77 0.60
C PRO A 177 -3.10 -16.60 1.89
N THR A 178 -2.21 -17.61 1.89
CA THR A 178 -1.95 -18.47 3.04
C THR A 178 -1.35 -17.67 4.20
N VAL A 179 -0.41 -16.78 3.93
CA VAL A 179 0.17 -15.87 4.94
C VAL A 179 -0.91 -15.02 5.61
N LEU A 180 -1.78 -14.39 4.82
CA LEU A 180 -2.87 -13.56 5.34
C LEU A 180 -3.90 -14.40 6.11
N SER A 181 -4.17 -15.62 5.67
CA SER A 181 -5.07 -16.56 6.34
C SER A 181 -4.51 -17.04 7.69
N LEU A 182 -3.24 -17.45 7.73
CA LEU A 182 -2.54 -17.87 8.96
C LEU A 182 -2.48 -16.73 9.98
N ALA A 183 -2.12 -15.54 9.51
CA ALA A 183 -2.09 -14.34 10.33
C ALA A 183 -3.43 -14.04 11.01
N ARG A 184 -4.53 -14.14 10.25
CA ARG A 184 -5.89 -13.88 10.75
C ARG A 184 -6.41 -14.99 11.65
N SER A 185 -6.28 -16.25 11.22
CA SER A 185 -6.85 -17.41 11.93
C SER A 185 -6.10 -17.74 13.22
N GLY A 186 -4.78 -17.55 13.25
CA GLY A 186 -3.94 -17.86 14.40
C GLY A 186 -3.75 -16.69 15.37
N LYS A 187 -4.26 -15.49 15.06
CA LYS A 187 -3.94 -14.23 15.76
C LYS A 187 -2.43 -14.06 15.98
N ILE A 188 -1.63 -14.51 14.99
CA ILE A 188 -0.17 -14.61 15.11
C ILE A 188 0.43 -13.22 15.37
N PHE A 189 -0.11 -12.17 14.74
CA PHE A 189 0.40 -10.81 14.92
C PHE A 189 0.13 -10.23 16.31
N ASP A 190 -1.02 -10.56 16.91
CA ASP A 190 -1.33 -10.10 18.26
C ASP A 190 -0.44 -10.81 19.28
N ARG A 191 -0.28 -12.13 19.15
CA ARG A 191 0.63 -12.90 20.00
C ARG A 191 2.09 -12.48 19.82
N ALA A 192 2.51 -12.20 18.58
CA ALA A 192 3.83 -11.70 18.28
C ALA A 192 4.11 -10.38 19.04
N ARG A 193 3.14 -9.46 19.01
CA ARG A 193 3.21 -8.18 19.72
C ARG A 193 3.23 -8.35 21.24
N ASP A 194 2.42 -9.26 21.78
CA ASP A 194 2.33 -9.48 23.23
C ASP A 194 3.57 -10.19 23.81
N LEU A 195 4.29 -10.95 22.99
CA LEU A 195 5.50 -11.66 23.39
C LEU A 195 6.80 -10.89 23.09
N GLY A 196 6.70 -9.71 22.48
CA GLY A 196 7.87 -8.87 22.20
C GLY A 196 8.62 -9.22 20.91
N PHE A 197 7.97 -9.88 19.95
CA PHE A 197 8.57 -10.06 18.63
C PHE A 197 8.58 -8.73 17.86
N ARG A 198 9.68 -8.46 17.15
CA ARG A 198 9.81 -7.28 16.27
C ARG A 198 9.35 -7.57 14.86
N SER A 199 9.57 -8.78 14.39
CA SER A 199 9.15 -9.19 13.06
C SER A 199 8.67 -10.63 13.02
N VAL A 200 7.78 -10.90 12.06
CA VAL A 200 7.34 -12.25 11.72
C VAL A 200 7.64 -12.48 10.25
N ILE A 201 8.43 -13.50 9.98
CA ILE A 201 8.87 -13.88 8.64
C ILE A 201 8.10 -15.12 8.22
N PHE A 202 7.40 -15.03 7.10
CA PHE A 202 6.79 -16.18 6.44
C PHE A 202 7.60 -16.51 5.19
N THR A 203 7.91 -17.78 4.97
CA THR A 203 8.68 -18.18 3.78
C THR A 203 8.32 -19.58 3.30
N ASP A 204 8.44 -19.82 1.99
CA ASP A 204 8.44 -21.16 1.41
C ASP A 204 9.87 -21.67 1.09
N GLY A 205 10.89 -20.87 1.44
CA GLY A 205 12.29 -21.08 1.08
C GLY A 205 12.72 -20.36 -0.20
N ARG A 206 11.80 -19.77 -0.96
CA ARG A 206 12.06 -18.96 -2.16
C ARG A 206 11.52 -17.54 -2.01
N LEU A 207 10.23 -17.44 -1.71
CA LEU A 207 9.53 -16.21 -1.41
C LEU A 207 9.51 -15.98 0.10
N THR A 208 9.61 -14.70 0.48
CA THR A 208 9.62 -14.29 1.88
C THR A 208 8.71 -13.08 2.06
N TRP A 209 7.86 -13.12 3.08
CA TRP A 209 7.01 -12.01 3.50
C TRP A 209 7.38 -11.64 4.92
N THR A 210 7.84 -10.42 5.11
CA THR A 210 8.23 -9.92 6.44
C THR A 210 7.15 -9.00 6.95
N TYR A 211 6.58 -9.33 8.10
CA TYR A 211 5.66 -8.47 8.82
C TYR A 211 6.42 -7.73 9.91
N ASP A 212 6.34 -6.40 9.89
CA ASP A 212 6.84 -5.53 10.94
C ASP A 212 5.75 -5.35 12.01
N VAL A 213 6.06 -5.76 13.24
CA VAL A 213 5.10 -5.76 14.34
C VAL A 213 4.85 -4.33 14.86
N ALA A 214 5.88 -3.47 14.85
CA ALA A 214 5.79 -2.09 15.29
C ALA A 214 5.03 -1.23 14.28
N ALA A 215 5.37 -1.35 13.00
CA ALA A 215 4.69 -0.64 11.90
C ALA A 215 3.32 -1.25 11.56
N ASN A 216 3.02 -2.45 12.06
CA ASN A 216 1.80 -3.19 11.81
C ASN A 216 1.52 -3.37 10.31
N SER A 217 2.56 -3.68 9.54
CA SER A 217 2.52 -3.75 8.07
C SER A 217 3.54 -4.76 7.52
N PHE A 218 3.25 -5.30 6.32
CA PHE A 218 4.25 -6.06 5.56
C PHE A 218 5.28 -5.13 4.91
N LYS A 219 6.54 -5.56 4.90
CA LYS A 219 7.65 -4.97 4.15
C LYS A 219 7.80 -5.66 2.79
#